data_AF-A0A528V0F9-F1
#
_entry.id   AF-A0A528V0F9-F1
#
_cell.length_a   1.000
_cell.length_b   1.000
_cell.length_c   1.000
_cell.angle_alpha   90.00
_cell.angle_beta   90.00
_cell.angle_gamma   90.00
#
_symmetry.space_group_name_H-M   'P 1'
#
loop_
_entity.id
_entity.type
_entity.pdbx_description
1 polymer ?
#
loop_
_entity_poly.entity_id
_entity_poly.type
_entity_poly.pdbx_seq_one_letter_code
_entity_poly.pdbx_strand_id
1 'polypeptide(L)'
;LRTHEKVGKAEARDRALAMLEAVQIRDPARVFDLHPHEVSGGMGQRAMIAMMLIAGPEMMIADEPTSALDVTVQLDVLGILD
;
A
#
# COMPACT_ATOMS: atom_id res chain seq x y z
N LEU A 1 3.89 8.92 -5.41
CA LEU A 1 5.35 9.12 -5.19
C LEU A 1 5.96 10.12 -6.15
N ARG A 2 6.42 9.72 -7.36
CA ARG A 2 7.21 10.60 -8.26
C ARG A 2 6.50 11.89 -8.69
N THR A 3 5.17 11.91 -8.63
CA THR A 3 4.36 13.11 -8.89
C THR A 3 4.36 14.10 -7.72
N HIS A 4 4.51 13.62 -6.49
CA HIS A 4 4.41 14.42 -5.25
C HIS A 4 5.77 14.74 -4.63
N GLU A 5 6.78 13.90 -4.91
CA GLU A 5 8.13 14.02 -4.33
C GLU A 5 9.21 13.93 -5.40
N LYS A 6 10.35 14.60 -5.16
CA LYS A 6 11.53 14.58 -6.05
C LYS A 6 12.36 13.31 -5.84
N VAL A 7 11.80 12.17 -6.24
CA VAL A 7 12.45 10.85 -6.12
C VAL A 7 12.70 10.20 -7.48
N GLY A 8 13.82 9.48 -7.58
CA GLY A 8 14.18 8.72 -8.78
C GLY A 8 13.28 7.50 -9.02
N LYS A 9 13.34 6.89 -10.21
CA LYS A 9 12.57 5.67 -10.51
C LYS A 9 12.97 4.49 -9.60
N ALA A 10 14.27 4.30 -9.37
CA ALA A 10 14.78 3.22 -8.53
C ALA A 10 14.32 3.41 -7.08
N GLU A 11 14.58 4.58 -6.50
CA GLU A 11 14.15 4.93 -5.14
C GLU A 11 12.63 4.80 -4.95
N ALA A 12 11.83 5.28 -5.91
CA ALA A 12 10.38 5.15 -5.85
C ALA A 12 9.93 3.67 -5.87
N ARG A 13 10.64 2.80 -6.58
CA ARG A 13 10.37 1.36 -6.59
C ARG A 13 10.70 0.76 -5.22
N ASP A 14 11.86 1.08 -4.65
CA ASP A 14 12.28 0.54 -3.36
C ASP A 14 11.31 0.95 -2.24
N ARG A 15 10.88 2.21 -2.23
CA ARG A 15 9.83 2.69 -1.31
C ARG A 15 8.48 2.00 -1.52
N ALA A 16 8.11 1.73 -2.77
CA ALA A 16 6.87 1.01 -3.06
C ALA A 16 6.91 -0.43 -2.55
N LEU A 17 8.03 -1.12 -2.74
CA LEU A 17 8.21 -2.48 -2.22
C LEU A 17 8.20 -2.51 -0.69
N ALA A 18 8.88 -1.58 -0.03
CA ALA A 18 8.87 -1.46 1.43
C ALA A 18 7.46 -1.17 1.97
N MET A 19 6.69 -0.32 1.30
CA MET A 19 5.31 -0.03 1.72
C MET A 19 4.37 -1.22 1.49
N LEU A 20 4.52 -1.95 0.39
CA LEU A 20 3.77 -3.19 0.15
C LEU A 20 4.07 -4.23 1.24
N GLU A 21 5.34 -4.35 1.66
CA GLU A 21 5.73 -5.20 2.79
C GLU A 21 5.10 -4.74 4.10
N ALA A 22 5.13 -3.43 4.40
CA ALA A 22 4.54 -2.86 5.61
C ALA A 22 3.05 -3.17 5.74
N VAL A 23 2.29 -3.11 4.62
CA VAL A 23 0.87 -3.48 4.60
C VAL A 23 0.63 -5.00 4.52
N GLN A 24 1.62 -5.85 4.79
CA GLN A 24 1.50 -7.32 4.83
C GLN A 24 1.22 -7.99 3.46
N ILE A 25 1.70 -7.41 2.35
CA ILE A 25 1.73 -8.13 1.07
C ILE A 25 2.88 -9.14 1.07
N ARG A 26 2.53 -10.42 0.93
CA ARG A 26 3.52 -11.49 0.72
C ARG A 26 4.13 -11.35 -0.67
N ASP A 27 5.46 -11.44 -0.75
CA ASP A 27 6.24 -11.26 -1.97
C ASP A 27 5.93 -9.92 -2.69
N PRO A 28 6.35 -8.78 -2.11
CA PRO A 28 6.10 -7.45 -2.66
C PRO A 28 6.59 -7.28 -4.09
N ALA A 29 7.74 -7.89 -4.43
CA ALA A 29 8.35 -7.78 -5.74
C ALA A 29 7.45 -8.38 -6.82
N ARG A 30 6.94 -9.60 -6.60
CA ARG A 30 6.00 -10.23 -7.51
C ARG A 30 4.73 -9.40 -7.65
N VAL A 31 4.14 -8.96 -6.54
CA VAL A 31 2.86 -8.23 -6.54
C VAL A 31 2.96 -6.85 -7.20
N PHE A 32 4.09 -6.17 -7.05
CA PHE A 32 4.37 -4.91 -7.73
C PHE A 32 4.30 -5.02 -9.25
N ASP A 33 4.68 -6.18 -9.79
CA ASP A 33 4.69 -6.45 -11.23
C ASP A 33 3.35 -7.04 -11.74
N LEU A 34 2.37 -7.29 -10.87
CA LEU A 34 1.05 -7.83 -11.26
C LEU A 34 0.10 -6.74 -11.79
N HIS A 35 -0.78 -7.15 -12.69
CA HIS A 35 -1.92 -6.35 -13.12
C HIS A 35 -3.10 -6.42 -12.12
N PRO A 36 -4.00 -5.42 -12.12
CA PRO A 36 -5.13 -5.38 -11.19
C PRO A 36 -6.06 -6.61 -11.20
N HIS A 37 -6.16 -7.31 -12.33
CA HIS A 37 -7.00 -8.52 -12.44
C HIS A 37 -6.31 -9.79 -11.90
N GLU A 38 -5.02 -9.70 -11.56
CA GLU A 38 -4.21 -10.82 -11.07
C GLU A 38 -4.06 -10.81 -9.53
N VAL A 39 -4.53 -9.74 -8.88
CA VAL A 39 -4.54 -9.63 -7.41
C VAL A 39 -5.90 -10.03 -6.84
N SER A 40 -5.89 -10.73 -5.70
CA SER A 40 -7.14 -10.97 -4.95
C SER A 40 -7.71 -9.66 -4.42
N GLY A 41 -9.01 -9.60 -4.14
CA GLY A 41 -9.66 -8.39 -3.62
C GLY A 41 -8.97 -7.81 -2.38
N GLY A 42 -8.63 -8.67 -1.40
CA GLY A 42 -7.90 -8.24 -0.20
C GLY A 42 -6.46 -7.78 -0.47
N MET A 43 -5.77 -8.36 -1.46
CA MET A 43 -4.46 -7.87 -1.89
C MET A 43 -4.56 -6.51 -2.59
N GLY A 44 -5.57 -6.33 -3.44
CA GLY A 44 -5.83 -5.06 -4.12
C GLY A 44 -6.14 -3.93 -3.14
N GLN A 45 -6.95 -4.20 -2.11
CA GLN A 45 -7.21 -3.23 -1.04
C GLN A 45 -5.94 -2.86 -0.27
N ARG A 46 -5.12 -3.84 0.12
CA ARG A 46 -3.83 -3.57 0.77
C ARG A 46 -2.90 -2.74 -0.12
N ALA A 47 -2.81 -3.05 -1.40
CA ALA A 47 -2.03 -2.27 -2.36
C ALA A 47 -2.57 -0.83 -2.49
N MET A 48 -3.89 -0.64 -2.43
CA MET A 48 -4.53 0.67 -2.45
C MET A 48 -4.21 1.48 -1.19
N ILE A 49 -4.28 0.86 0.00
CA ILE A 49 -3.83 1.48 1.27
C ILE A 49 -2.35 1.88 1.16
N ALA A 50 -1.47 0.98 0.71
CA ALA A 50 -0.06 1.29 0.48
C ALA A 50 0.12 2.50 -0.43
N MET A 51 -0.62 2.58 -1.55
CA MET A 51 -0.58 3.72 -2.47
C MET A 51 -1.08 5.03 -1.83
N MET A 52 -2.02 4.97 -0.90
CA MET A 52 -2.49 6.15 -0.17
C MET A 52 -1.44 6.65 0.84
N LEU A 53 -0.83 5.73 1.59
CA LEU A 53 0.10 6.06 2.69
C LEU A 53 1.49 6.47 2.20
N ILE A 54 1.94 5.96 1.05
CA ILE A 54 3.35 6.08 0.61
C ILE A 54 3.83 7.52 0.37
N ALA A 55 2.91 8.46 0.17
CA ALA A 55 3.21 9.88 0.00
C ALA A 55 3.20 10.68 1.32
N GLY A 56 3.00 10.00 2.47
CA GLY A 56 2.90 10.63 3.78
C GLY A 56 1.80 11.70 3.86
N PRO A 57 0.54 11.39 3.50
CA PRO A 57 -0.51 12.40 3.53
C PRO A 57 -0.82 12.83 4.97
N GLU A 58 -1.03 14.13 5.19
CA GLU A 58 -1.51 14.66 6.48
C GLU A 58 -2.97 14.28 6.76
N MET A 59 -3.74 13.95 5.72
CA MET A 59 -5.15 13.58 5.81
C MET A 59 -5.50 12.58 4.70
N MET A 60 -6.24 11.53 5.07
CA MET A 60 -6.76 10.53 4.15
C MET A 60 -8.28 10.40 4.35
N ILE A 61 -9.04 10.50 3.26
CA ILE A 61 -10.47 10.17 3.24
C ILE A 61 -10.60 8.85 2.48
N ALA A 62 -11.16 7.86 3.14
CA ALA A 62 -11.41 6.56 2.53
C ALA A 62 -12.86 6.15 2.78
N ASP A 63 -13.50 5.65 1.73
CA ASP A 63 -14.86 5.10 1.80
C ASP A 63 -14.74 3.59 1.99
N GLU A 64 -15.18 3.10 3.14
CA GLU A 64 -15.11 1.67 3.48
C GLU A 64 -13.73 0.99 3.27
N PRO A 65 -12.61 1.58 3.76
CA PRO A 65 -11.25 1.07 3.47
C PRO A 65 -10.97 -0.32 4.03
N THR A 66 -11.77 -0.77 4.99
CA THR A 66 -11.49 -1.93 5.83
C THR A 66 -12.47 -3.08 5.64
N SER A 67 -13.50 -2.94 4.80
CA SER A 67 -14.63 -3.88 4.69
C SER A 67 -14.24 -5.30 4.26
N ALA A 68 -13.11 -5.48 3.56
CA ALA A 68 -12.61 -6.81 3.16
C ALA A 68 -11.23 -7.14 3.77
N LEU A 69 -10.84 -6.44 4.82
CA LEU A 69 -9.62 -6.70 5.59
C LEU A 69 -9.93 -7.42 6.90
N ASP A 70 -9.14 -8.45 7.20
CA ASP A 70 -9.14 -9.10 8.51
C ASP A 70 -8.77 -8.09 9.62
N VAL A 71 -9.38 -8.25 10.80
CA VAL A 71 -9.20 -7.36 11.95
C VAL A 71 -7.73 -7.17 12.34
N THR A 72 -6.89 -8.20 12.16
CA THR A 72 -5.45 -8.13 12.44
C THR A 72 -4.75 -7.15 11.51
N VAL A 73 -5.08 -7.19 10.21
CA VAL A 73 -4.46 -6.32 9.20
C VAL A 73 -4.91 -4.87 9.35
N GLN A 74 -6.15 -4.63 9.81
CA GLN A 74 -6.61 -3.28 10.10
C GLN A 74 -5.77 -2.60 11.19
N LEU A 75 -5.44 -3.33 12.26
CA LEU A 75 -4.60 -2.82 13.35
C LEU A 75 -3.17 -2.52 12.87
N ASP A 76 -2.59 -3.42 12.07
CA ASP A 76 -1.24 -3.22 11.54
C ASP A 76 -1.17 -1.99 10.62
N VAL A 77 -2.18 -1.80 9.75
CA VAL A 77 -2.26 -0.62 8.88
C VAL A 77 -2.46 0.67 9.68
N LEU A 78 -3.30 0.65 10.72
CA LEU A 78 -3.47 1.79 11.63
C LEU A 78 -2.17 2.12 12.37
N GLY A 79 -1.38 1.11 12.74
CA GLY A 79 -0.06 1.32 13.35
C GLY A 79 0.98 1.97 12.43
N ILE A 80 0.75 2.04 11.11
CA ILE A 80 1.60 2.80 10.17
C ILE A 80 1.28 4.30 10.23
N LEU A 81 0.09 4.68 10.70
CA LEU A 81 -0.37 6.07 10.78
C LEU A 81 0.02 6.78 12.09
N ASP A 82 0.42 6.04 13.12
CA ASP A 82 0.91 6.55 14.41
C ASP A 82 2.43 6.84 14.38
#